data_AF-A0A1X2I6V6-F1
#
_entry.id   AF-A0A1X2I6V6-F1
#
_cell.length_a   1.000
_cell.length_b   1.000
_cell.length_c   1.000
_cell.angle_alpha   90.00
_cell.angle_beta   90.00
_cell.angle_gamma   90.00
#
_symmetry.space_group_name_H-M   'P 1'
#
loop_
_entity.id
_entity.type
_entity.pdbx_description
1 polymer ?
#
loop_
_entity_poly.entity_id
_entity_poly.type
_entity_poly.pdbx_seq_one_letter_code
_entity_poly.pdbx_strand_id
1 'polypeptide(L)'
;MPEIAEVEHARRECERYCLSRQITDIKTVADDLIFVRMPHEEFAKALKGRTVVDTKRWGKYFVVLFDKGPHLVAHFGMTGDLKFKHDLKPDQEWPPRFWKTIITFGPKNGQTESTTVAFCDPRRLGRLRLVSGDPLASEPISKLGFDPLHNLPSIDDFSAMVGKRAVPIKALLLDQAFSAGVGNWIADEILYHSRIHPAQYSNSLTKQECEVLRQQMEKVCRLAVEAEADESLLPEDWLMTYRWNKGKGKGAGVLPNGHKLAFETVGGRTSAFAPSLQKLRGSRIAKKIVRKRSAEANEDDGADNIKTEMDGSANRKRTRQTRSNSSKVDVAIDTVSKKARSVKVEFVETKPRRTSSRTTRSTRK
;
A
#
# COMPACT_ATOMS: atom_id res chain seq x y z
N MET A 1 -7.79 -6.64 -0.02
CA MET A 1 -6.89 -5.52 -0.43
C MET A 1 -5.64 -6.19 -0.90
N PRO A 2 -5.31 -6.15 -2.20
CA PRO A 2 -4.15 -6.87 -2.71
C PRO A 2 -2.85 -6.42 -2.04
N GLU A 3 -2.13 -7.37 -1.44
CA GLU A 3 -0.78 -7.21 -0.90
C GLU A 3 0.17 -8.11 -1.70
N ILE A 4 1.21 -8.68 -1.11
CA ILE A 4 2.18 -9.50 -1.85
C ILE A 4 1.56 -10.80 -2.39
N ALA A 5 0.69 -11.43 -1.60
CA ALA A 5 0.12 -12.74 -1.88
C ALA A 5 -0.85 -12.71 -3.05
N GLU A 6 -1.79 -11.77 -3.04
CA GLU A 6 -2.81 -11.65 -4.09
C GLU A 6 -2.18 -11.23 -5.43
N VAL A 7 -1.13 -10.40 -5.40
CA VAL A 7 -0.41 -10.01 -6.62
C VAL A 7 0.45 -11.16 -7.15
N GLU A 8 1.06 -11.97 -6.27
CA GLU A 8 1.79 -13.18 -6.69
C GLU A 8 0.84 -14.25 -7.25
N HIS A 9 -0.32 -14.44 -6.64
CA HIS A 9 -1.36 -15.32 -7.19
C HIS A 9 -1.76 -14.87 -8.60
N ALA A 10 -2.10 -13.59 -8.78
CA ALA A 10 -2.39 -13.02 -10.10
C ALA A 10 -1.26 -13.20 -11.12
N ARG A 11 0.01 -13.10 -10.67
CA ARG A 11 1.19 -13.36 -11.50
C ARG A 11 1.25 -14.82 -11.96
N ARG A 12 1.03 -15.77 -11.05
CA ARG A 12 1.02 -17.23 -11.32
C ARG A 12 -0.13 -17.62 -12.25
N GLU A 13 -1.32 -17.08 -12.04
CA GLU A 13 -2.45 -17.33 -12.94
C GLU A 13 -2.17 -16.80 -14.35
N CYS A 14 -1.60 -15.60 -14.46
CA CYS A 14 -1.20 -15.05 -15.75
C CYS A 14 -0.06 -15.85 -16.40
N GLU A 15 0.90 -16.33 -15.63
CA GLU A 15 1.94 -17.23 -16.12
C GLU A 15 1.34 -18.53 -16.68
N ARG A 16 0.46 -19.18 -15.92
CA ARG A 16 -0.17 -20.45 -16.28
C ARG A 16 -0.97 -20.33 -17.57
N TYR A 17 -1.76 -19.27 -17.69
CA TYR A 17 -2.75 -19.18 -18.77
C TYR A 17 -2.36 -18.26 -19.91
N CYS A 18 -1.51 -17.26 -19.72
CA CYS A 18 -1.20 -16.26 -20.75
C CYS A 18 0.19 -16.42 -21.36
N LEU A 19 1.13 -17.14 -20.72
CA LEU A 19 2.51 -17.26 -21.17
C LEU A 19 2.60 -17.91 -22.57
N SER A 20 3.41 -17.31 -23.43
CA SER A 20 3.60 -17.67 -24.84
C SER A 20 2.35 -17.52 -25.72
N ARG A 21 1.33 -16.78 -25.27
CA ARG A 21 0.16 -16.44 -26.09
C ARG A 21 0.23 -15.00 -26.58
N GLN A 22 -0.29 -14.78 -27.79
CA GLN A 22 -0.46 -13.46 -28.38
C GLN A 22 -1.79 -12.82 -27.97
N ILE A 23 -1.80 -11.53 -27.70
CA ILE A 23 -3.01 -10.73 -27.51
C ILE A 23 -3.69 -10.56 -28.87
N THR A 24 -4.82 -11.24 -29.08
CA THR A 24 -5.61 -11.19 -30.32
C THR A 24 -6.66 -10.08 -30.29
N ASP A 25 -7.23 -9.82 -29.11
CA ASP A 25 -8.19 -8.75 -28.89
C ASP A 25 -7.97 -8.08 -27.53
N ILE A 26 -8.29 -6.79 -27.45
CA ILE A 26 -8.23 -6.02 -26.22
C ILE A 26 -9.31 -4.94 -26.22
N LYS A 27 -10.12 -4.94 -25.16
CA LYS A 27 -11.18 -3.97 -24.93
C LYS A 27 -10.84 -3.17 -23.69
N THR A 28 -11.06 -1.86 -23.73
CA THR A 28 -10.80 -0.96 -22.60
C THR A 28 -11.99 -0.01 -22.42
N VAL A 29 -12.22 0.42 -21.18
CA VAL A 29 -13.21 1.45 -20.83
C VAL A 29 -12.48 2.71 -20.41
N ALA A 30 -12.88 3.87 -20.93
CA ALA A 30 -12.29 5.16 -20.57
C ALA A 30 -12.24 5.37 -19.05
N ASP A 31 -11.03 5.50 -18.51
CA ASP A 31 -10.80 5.75 -17.08
C ASP A 31 -9.38 6.30 -16.83
N ASP A 32 -9.23 7.62 -16.84
CA ASP A 32 -7.93 8.31 -16.71
C ASP A 32 -7.23 8.08 -15.35
N LEU A 33 -7.95 7.55 -14.36
CA LEU A 33 -7.35 7.14 -13.09
C LEU A 33 -6.67 5.78 -13.21
N ILE A 34 -7.20 4.88 -14.04
CA ILE A 34 -6.66 3.54 -14.27
C ILE A 34 -5.52 3.58 -15.28
N PHE A 35 -5.72 4.21 -16.43
CA PHE A 35 -4.71 4.30 -17.50
C PHE A 35 -3.79 5.49 -17.26
N VAL A 36 -2.60 5.23 -16.73
CA VAL A 36 -1.70 6.29 -16.30
C VAL A 36 -0.83 6.77 -17.45
N ARG A 37 -0.81 8.09 -17.68
CA ARG A 37 0.03 8.78 -18.69
C ARG A 37 -0.30 8.42 -20.14
N MET A 38 -1.40 7.72 -20.41
CA MET A 38 -1.86 7.48 -21.77
C MET A 38 -3.37 7.24 -21.84
N PRO A 39 -4.04 7.59 -22.95
CA PRO A 39 -5.43 7.22 -23.22
C PRO A 39 -5.62 5.70 -23.32
N HIS A 40 -6.83 5.23 -23.00
CA HIS A 40 -7.13 3.80 -22.95
C HIS A 40 -7.15 3.12 -24.32
N GLU A 41 -7.42 3.86 -25.40
CA GLU A 41 -7.38 3.38 -26.78
C GLU A 41 -5.93 3.20 -27.26
N GLU A 42 -5.04 4.13 -26.89
CA GLU A 42 -3.61 4.01 -27.17
C GLU A 42 -3.00 2.83 -26.40
N PHE A 43 -3.42 2.63 -25.14
CA PHE A 43 -3.04 1.47 -24.34
C PHE A 43 -3.43 0.16 -25.05
N ALA A 44 -4.69 0.07 -25.50
CA ALA A 44 -5.21 -1.09 -26.23
C ALA A 44 -4.41 -1.33 -27.53
N LYS A 45 -4.19 -0.28 -28.33
CA LYS A 45 -3.44 -0.36 -29.58
C LYS A 45 -1.98 -0.82 -29.36
N ALA A 46 -1.32 -0.35 -28.31
CA ALA A 46 0.08 -0.68 -28.03
C ALA A 46 0.28 -2.16 -27.67
N LEU A 47 -0.69 -2.76 -26.98
CA LEU A 47 -0.64 -4.16 -26.53
C LEU A 47 -1.18 -5.17 -27.55
N LYS A 48 -2.04 -4.75 -28.49
CA LYS A 48 -2.59 -5.66 -29.49
C LYS A 48 -1.47 -6.30 -30.33
N GLY A 49 -1.52 -7.62 -30.48
CA GLY A 49 -0.53 -8.41 -31.21
C GLY A 49 0.76 -8.71 -30.45
N ARG A 50 0.90 -8.30 -29.18
CA ARG A 50 2.05 -8.65 -28.34
C ARG A 50 1.93 -10.06 -27.80
N THR A 51 3.06 -10.75 -27.66
CA THR A 51 3.13 -12.10 -27.10
C THR A 51 3.74 -12.04 -25.71
N VAL A 52 3.09 -12.65 -24.71
CA VAL A 52 3.61 -12.71 -23.34
C VAL A 52 4.83 -13.62 -23.32
N VAL A 53 5.96 -13.10 -22.82
CA VAL A 53 7.21 -13.87 -22.70
C VAL A 53 7.58 -14.21 -21.26
N ASP A 54 7.10 -13.42 -20.30
CA ASP A 54 7.39 -13.62 -18.87
C ASP A 54 6.40 -12.82 -18.02
N THR A 55 6.17 -13.25 -16.78
CA THR A 55 5.38 -12.53 -15.79
C THR A 55 6.17 -12.39 -14.49
N LYS A 56 6.32 -11.15 -14.03
CA LYS A 56 7.10 -10.81 -12.83
C LYS A 56 6.24 -10.14 -11.78
N ARG A 57 6.75 -10.11 -10.56
CA ARG A 57 6.21 -9.33 -9.45
C ARG A 57 7.35 -8.64 -8.72
N TRP A 58 7.11 -7.40 -8.30
CA TRP A 58 7.95 -6.72 -7.31
C TRP A 58 7.09 -5.97 -6.31
N GLY A 59 7.17 -6.33 -5.04
CA GLY A 59 6.22 -5.91 -4.02
C GLY A 59 4.77 -6.15 -4.46
N LYS A 60 3.99 -5.07 -4.58
CA LYS A 60 2.57 -5.09 -5.01
C LYS A 60 2.38 -4.72 -6.49
N TYR A 61 3.45 -4.75 -7.27
CA TYR A 61 3.41 -4.52 -8.71
C TYR A 61 3.47 -5.84 -9.45
N PHE A 62 2.52 -6.02 -10.35
CA PHE A 62 2.45 -7.10 -11.31
C PHE A 62 3.00 -6.61 -12.65
N VAL A 63 3.86 -7.40 -13.27
CA VAL A 63 4.53 -7.03 -14.53
C VAL A 63 4.31 -8.15 -15.54
N VAL A 64 3.91 -7.77 -16.76
CA VAL A 64 3.86 -8.67 -17.92
C VAL A 64 4.89 -8.20 -18.93
N LEU A 65 5.88 -9.05 -19.20
CA LEU A 65 6.85 -8.82 -20.26
C LEU A 65 6.30 -9.40 -21.56
N PHE A 66 6.58 -8.69 -22.64
CA PHE A 66 6.16 -9.06 -23.98
C PHE A 66 7.38 -9.25 -24.88
N ASP A 67 7.20 -9.93 -26.00
CA ASP A 67 8.19 -10.15 -27.06
C ASP A 67 8.93 -8.88 -27.49
N LYS A 68 8.23 -7.74 -27.44
CA LYS A 68 8.77 -6.41 -27.66
C LYS A 68 7.99 -5.40 -26.84
N GLY A 69 8.67 -4.37 -26.35
CA GLY A 69 8.05 -3.28 -25.60
C GLY A 69 6.94 -2.54 -26.39
N PRO A 70 6.00 -1.88 -25.69
CA PRO A 70 6.05 -1.66 -24.25
C PRO A 70 5.52 -2.83 -23.41
N HIS A 71 5.99 -2.94 -22.18
CA HIS A 71 5.61 -3.92 -21.14
C HIS A 71 4.53 -3.36 -20.22
N LEU A 72 3.68 -4.25 -19.69
CA LEU A 72 2.61 -3.86 -18.78
C LEU A 72 3.14 -3.86 -17.33
N VAL A 73 2.93 -2.76 -16.62
CA VAL A 73 3.12 -2.65 -15.17
C VAL A 73 1.78 -2.28 -14.54
N ALA A 74 1.28 -3.15 -13.67
CA ALA A 74 0.00 -3.00 -13.00
C ALA A 74 0.18 -2.92 -11.48
N HIS A 75 -0.59 -2.03 -10.83
CA HIS A 75 -0.78 -2.00 -9.39
C HIS A 75 -2.26 -2.14 -9.11
N PHE A 76 -2.66 -3.06 -8.22
CA PHE A 76 -4.07 -3.43 -8.08
C PHE A 76 -4.83 -2.46 -7.14
N GLY A 77 -4.13 -1.60 -6.42
CA GLY A 77 -4.78 -0.68 -5.49
C GLY A 77 -5.42 -1.44 -4.34
N MET A 78 -6.67 -1.12 -3.99
CA MET A 78 -7.36 -1.80 -2.90
C MET A 78 -8.33 -2.90 -3.33
N THR A 79 -8.83 -2.84 -4.56
CA THR A 79 -9.91 -3.70 -5.08
C THR A 79 -9.68 -4.16 -6.51
N GLY A 80 -8.49 -3.91 -7.06
CA GLY A 80 -8.08 -4.44 -8.33
C GLY A 80 -7.97 -5.95 -8.27
N ASP A 81 -8.41 -6.61 -9.33
CA ASP A 81 -8.48 -8.07 -9.42
C ASP A 81 -8.36 -8.52 -10.88
N LEU A 82 -7.83 -9.72 -11.10
CA LEU A 82 -7.79 -10.38 -12.40
C LEU A 82 -8.81 -11.51 -12.42
N LYS A 83 -9.78 -11.43 -13.34
CA LYS A 83 -10.81 -12.46 -13.51
C LYS A 83 -10.62 -13.17 -14.83
N PHE A 84 -10.39 -14.48 -14.78
CA PHE A 84 -10.31 -15.31 -15.96
C PHE A 84 -11.71 -15.80 -16.34
N LYS A 85 -12.02 -15.76 -17.63
CA LYS A 85 -13.35 -16.14 -18.13
C LYS A 85 -13.68 -17.61 -17.88
N HIS A 86 -12.68 -18.49 -17.83
CA HIS A 86 -12.89 -19.92 -17.60
C HIS A 86 -13.24 -20.27 -16.14
N ASP A 87 -12.96 -19.36 -15.20
CA ASP A 87 -13.27 -19.53 -13.78
C ASP A 87 -14.63 -18.96 -13.37
N LEU A 88 -15.42 -18.49 -14.35
CA LEU A 88 -16.76 -17.97 -14.09
C LEU A 88 -17.65 -19.08 -13.55
N LYS A 89 -18.25 -18.83 -12.39
CA LYS A 89 -19.33 -19.69 -11.89
C LYS A 89 -20.58 -19.54 -12.77
N PRO A 90 -21.47 -20.54 -12.83
CA PRO A 90 -22.66 -20.51 -13.72
C PRO A 90 -23.58 -19.30 -13.54
N ASP A 91 -23.57 -18.68 -12.36
CA ASP A 91 -24.35 -17.50 -12.00
C ASP A 91 -23.65 -16.17 -12.29
N GLN A 92 -22.41 -16.20 -12.82
CA GLN A 92 -21.61 -15.01 -13.07
C GLN A 92 -21.65 -14.57 -14.52
N GLU A 93 -21.92 -13.29 -14.74
CA GLU A 93 -21.96 -12.68 -16.06
C GLU A 93 -20.56 -12.27 -16.57
N TRP A 94 -20.41 -12.30 -17.89
CA TRP A 94 -19.24 -11.75 -18.61
C TRP A 94 -19.67 -10.73 -19.67
N PRO A 95 -19.05 -9.53 -19.74
CA PRO A 95 -17.99 -9.00 -18.88
C PRO A 95 -18.35 -8.86 -17.39
N PRO A 96 -17.40 -9.08 -16.47
CA PRO A 96 -17.65 -8.86 -15.05
C PRO A 96 -17.90 -7.38 -14.76
N ARG A 97 -18.74 -7.07 -13.77
CA ARG A 97 -18.97 -5.69 -13.33
C ARG A 97 -17.65 -5.00 -12.98
N PHE A 98 -17.57 -3.70 -13.29
CA PHE A 98 -16.40 -2.85 -13.03
C PHE A 98 -15.12 -3.25 -13.76
N TRP A 99 -15.21 -4.04 -14.83
CA TRP A 99 -14.08 -4.28 -15.72
C TRP A 99 -13.55 -2.96 -16.30
N LYS A 100 -12.23 -2.88 -16.45
CA LYS A 100 -11.51 -1.73 -17.02
C LYS A 100 -10.77 -2.11 -18.29
N THR A 101 -10.21 -3.31 -18.31
CA THR A 101 -9.58 -3.91 -19.49
C THR A 101 -10.00 -5.36 -19.59
N ILE A 102 -10.32 -5.83 -20.79
CA ILE A 102 -10.44 -7.24 -21.13
C ILE A 102 -9.40 -7.55 -22.20
N ILE A 103 -8.58 -8.56 -21.96
CA ILE A 103 -7.54 -9.03 -22.88
C ILE A 103 -7.88 -10.46 -23.29
N THR A 104 -7.98 -10.68 -24.60
CA THR A 104 -8.14 -12.00 -25.20
C THR A 104 -6.79 -12.44 -25.76
N PHE A 105 -6.31 -13.57 -25.28
CA PHE A 105 -5.13 -14.24 -25.76
C PHE A 105 -5.54 -15.38 -26.70
N GLY A 106 -4.89 -15.46 -27.86
CA GLY A 106 -5.08 -16.55 -28.81
C GLY A 106 -4.66 -17.92 -28.23
N PRO A 107 -4.93 -19.00 -28.96
CA PRO A 107 -4.43 -20.32 -28.62
C PRO A 107 -2.89 -20.33 -28.54
N LYS A 108 -2.35 -21.09 -27.59
CA LYS A 108 -0.92 -21.45 -27.56
C LYS A 108 -0.67 -22.61 -28.52
N ASN A 109 0.53 -22.71 -29.09
CA ASN A 109 0.92 -23.79 -30.01
C ASN A 109 0.36 -25.17 -29.58
N GLY A 110 -0.40 -25.81 -30.47
CA GLY A 110 -1.01 -27.13 -30.22
C GLY A 110 -2.31 -27.12 -29.42
N GLN A 111 -2.76 -25.96 -28.93
CA GLN A 111 -4.05 -25.80 -28.27
C GLN A 111 -5.06 -25.13 -29.21
N THR A 112 -6.34 -25.37 -28.97
CA THR A 112 -7.44 -24.76 -29.73
C THR A 112 -8.11 -23.62 -28.99
N GLU A 113 -7.98 -23.58 -27.66
CA GLU A 113 -8.72 -22.65 -26.81
C GLU A 113 -7.99 -21.33 -26.58
N SER A 114 -8.76 -20.23 -26.68
CA SER A 114 -8.34 -18.89 -26.31
C SER A 114 -8.51 -18.65 -24.80
N THR A 115 -7.68 -17.78 -24.23
CA THR A 115 -7.81 -17.36 -22.82
C THR A 115 -8.27 -15.91 -22.77
N THR A 116 -9.31 -15.60 -22.00
CA THR A 116 -9.75 -14.21 -21.80
C THR A 116 -9.64 -13.83 -20.33
N VAL A 117 -9.04 -12.68 -20.04
CA VAL A 117 -8.87 -12.13 -18.68
C VAL A 117 -9.38 -10.70 -18.61
N ALA A 118 -10.03 -10.35 -17.49
CA ALA A 118 -10.48 -9.01 -17.20
C ALA A 118 -9.73 -8.44 -16.00
N PHE A 119 -9.22 -7.21 -16.10
CA PHE A 119 -8.84 -6.42 -14.94
C PHE A 119 -10.07 -5.63 -14.46
N CYS A 120 -10.52 -5.92 -13.24
CA CYS A 120 -11.63 -5.25 -12.59
C CYS A 120 -11.12 -4.34 -11.48
N ASP A 121 -11.71 -3.16 -11.34
CA ASP A 121 -11.42 -2.33 -10.16
C ASP A 121 -12.60 -1.40 -9.82
N PRO A 122 -13.48 -1.83 -8.89
CA PRO A 122 -14.64 -1.06 -8.46
C PRO A 122 -14.30 0.33 -7.88
N ARG A 123 -13.14 0.49 -7.24
CA ARG A 123 -12.76 1.74 -6.55
C ARG A 123 -11.88 2.66 -7.36
N ARG A 124 -11.43 2.24 -8.56
CA ARG A 124 -10.59 3.05 -9.48
C ARG A 124 -9.26 3.49 -8.85
N LEU A 125 -8.67 2.61 -8.04
CA LEU A 125 -7.40 2.80 -7.33
C LEU A 125 -6.23 2.01 -7.93
N GLY A 126 -6.53 1.07 -8.81
CA GLY A 126 -5.57 0.37 -9.62
C GLY A 126 -4.94 1.30 -10.65
N ARG A 127 -3.75 0.94 -11.12
CA ARG A 127 -2.97 1.72 -12.08
C ARG A 127 -2.39 0.76 -13.11
N LEU A 128 -2.68 0.99 -14.38
CA LEU A 128 -2.09 0.31 -15.52
C LEU A 128 -1.14 1.28 -16.22
N ARG A 129 0.09 0.84 -16.47
CA ARG A 129 1.15 1.61 -17.11
C ARG A 129 1.80 0.76 -18.20
N LEU A 130 2.19 1.42 -19.29
CA LEU A 130 3.03 0.83 -20.31
C LEU A 130 4.45 1.42 -20.20
N VAL A 131 5.46 0.54 -20.19
CA VAL A 131 6.87 0.89 -20.03
C VAL A 131 7.66 0.33 -21.19
N SER A 132 8.36 1.18 -21.95
CA SER A 132 9.10 0.75 -23.14
C SER A 132 10.45 0.09 -22.85
N GLY A 133 11.09 0.42 -21.71
CA GLY A 133 12.36 -0.17 -21.27
C GLY A 133 12.16 -1.25 -20.21
N ASP A 134 13.21 -1.54 -19.42
CA ASP A 134 13.11 -2.49 -18.31
C ASP A 134 12.12 -1.99 -17.23
N PRO A 135 11.02 -2.72 -16.99
CA PRO A 135 10.04 -2.35 -15.97
C PRO A 135 10.60 -2.28 -14.55
N LEU A 136 11.59 -3.13 -14.21
CA LEU A 136 12.15 -3.18 -12.86
C LEU A 136 13.07 -1.98 -12.58
N ALA A 137 13.76 -1.49 -13.62
CA ALA A 137 14.57 -0.27 -13.54
C ALA A 137 13.76 1.03 -13.71
N SER A 138 12.45 0.94 -13.96
CA SER A 138 11.59 2.10 -14.25
C SER A 138 10.65 2.45 -13.08
N GLU A 139 10.27 3.72 -12.98
CA GLU A 139 9.26 4.12 -11.99
C GLU A 139 7.88 3.52 -12.30
N PRO A 140 7.15 3.03 -11.29
CA PRO A 140 7.41 3.23 -9.86
C PRO A 140 8.28 2.17 -9.18
N ILE A 141 8.63 1.07 -9.87
CA ILE A 141 9.31 -0.08 -9.25
C ILE A 141 10.73 0.27 -8.80
N SER A 142 11.46 1.09 -9.55
CA SER A 142 12.82 1.51 -9.19
C SER A 142 12.94 2.32 -7.89
N LYS A 143 11.82 2.79 -7.33
CA LYS A 143 11.77 3.50 -6.04
C LYS A 143 11.40 2.61 -4.86
N LEU A 144 11.11 1.33 -5.10
CA LEU A 144 10.70 0.40 -4.07
C LEU A 144 11.90 -0.14 -3.30
N GLY A 145 11.66 -0.51 -2.05
CA GLY A 145 12.64 -1.18 -1.20
C GLY A 145 12.81 -2.65 -1.57
N PHE A 146 13.33 -3.43 -0.63
CA PHE A 146 13.49 -4.86 -0.85
C PHE A 146 12.11 -5.55 -0.91
N ASP A 147 12.04 -6.58 -1.73
CA ASP A 147 10.99 -7.56 -1.79
C ASP A 147 11.28 -8.71 -0.80
N PRO A 148 10.39 -8.97 0.19
CA PRO A 148 10.61 -10.00 1.21
C PRO A 148 10.87 -11.41 0.68
N LEU A 149 10.49 -11.71 -0.57
CA LEU A 149 10.62 -13.06 -1.16
C LEU A 149 11.80 -13.18 -2.12
N HIS A 150 12.33 -12.06 -2.64
CA HIS A 150 13.36 -12.09 -3.68
C HIS A 150 14.71 -11.54 -3.24
N ASN A 151 14.75 -10.49 -2.40
CA ASN A 151 16.00 -9.84 -2.02
C ASN A 151 15.97 -9.33 -0.57
N LEU A 152 15.49 -10.16 0.34
CA LEU A 152 15.53 -9.88 1.77
C LEU A 152 16.99 -9.64 2.22
N PRO A 153 17.33 -8.49 2.82
CA PRO A 153 18.71 -8.17 3.19
C PRO A 153 19.30 -9.11 4.24
N SER A 154 20.63 -9.10 4.35
CA SER A 154 21.34 -9.75 5.45
C SER A 154 20.86 -9.21 6.80
N ILE A 155 21.09 -9.95 7.91
CA ILE A 155 20.72 -9.45 9.24
C ILE A 155 21.42 -8.13 9.58
N ASP A 156 22.68 -7.96 9.21
CA ASP A 156 23.41 -6.73 9.51
C ASP A 156 22.83 -5.54 8.75
N ASP A 157 22.55 -5.70 7.46
CA ASP A 157 21.92 -4.66 6.64
C ASP A 157 20.49 -4.38 7.10
N PHE A 158 19.70 -5.42 7.36
CA PHE A 158 18.32 -5.29 7.81
C PHE A 158 18.25 -4.56 9.15
N SER A 159 19.10 -4.92 10.12
CA SER A 159 19.16 -4.25 11.42
C SER A 159 19.58 -2.79 11.29
N ALA A 160 20.58 -2.49 10.45
CA ALA A 160 21.00 -1.12 10.15
C ALA A 160 19.86 -0.30 9.51
N MET A 161 19.15 -0.88 8.52
CA MET A 161 18.02 -0.23 7.85
C MET A 161 16.86 0.05 8.82
N VAL A 162 16.51 -0.90 9.69
CA VAL A 162 15.49 -0.74 10.74
C VAL A 162 15.89 0.34 11.75
N GLY A 163 17.16 0.37 12.14
CA GLY A 163 17.74 1.33 13.09
C GLY A 163 17.82 2.77 12.57
N LYS A 164 17.82 2.97 11.25
CA LYS A 164 18.04 4.28 10.60
C LYS A 164 16.94 5.30 10.88
N ARG A 165 15.70 4.85 11.13
CA ARG A 165 14.54 5.71 11.35
C ARG A 165 13.97 5.54 12.75
N ALA A 166 13.44 6.62 13.31
CA ALA A 166 12.77 6.63 14.62
C ALA A 166 11.25 6.74 14.42
N VAL A 167 10.62 5.67 13.94
CA VAL A 167 9.17 5.61 13.69
C VAL A 167 8.58 4.34 14.28
N PRO A 168 7.25 4.24 14.51
CA PRO A 168 6.62 2.97 14.84
C PRO A 168 6.97 1.88 13.82
N ILE A 169 7.34 0.69 14.30
CA ILE A 169 7.82 -0.40 13.44
C ILE A 169 6.79 -0.79 12.38
N LYS A 170 5.50 -0.79 12.74
CA LYS A 170 4.44 -1.04 11.75
C LYS A 170 4.45 0.00 10.62
N ALA A 171 4.66 1.28 10.95
CA ALA A 171 4.73 2.33 9.95
C ALA A 171 5.93 2.15 9.00
N LEU A 172 7.07 1.66 9.52
CA LEU A 172 8.24 1.32 8.71
C LEU A 172 7.96 0.15 7.76
N LEU A 173 7.33 -0.92 8.25
CA LEU A 173 6.95 -2.09 7.43
C LEU A 173 5.95 -1.76 6.32
N LEU A 174 5.11 -0.74 6.52
CA LEU A 174 4.16 -0.29 5.50
C LEU A 174 4.77 0.63 4.44
N ASP A 175 5.97 1.17 4.70
CA ASP A 175 6.68 1.97 3.72
C ASP A 175 7.21 1.08 2.59
N GLN A 176 6.67 1.27 1.39
CA GLN A 176 7.06 0.49 0.22
C GLN A 176 8.48 0.78 -0.26
N ALA A 177 9.10 1.90 0.17
CA ALA A 177 10.52 2.17 -0.03
C ALA A 177 11.43 1.42 0.97
N PHE A 178 10.86 0.84 2.03
CA PHE A 178 11.55 -0.06 2.95
C PHE A 178 11.30 -1.52 2.57
N SER A 179 10.04 -1.99 2.66
CA SER A 179 9.64 -3.36 2.33
C SER A 179 8.51 -3.36 1.32
N ALA A 180 8.85 -3.61 0.05
CA ALA A 180 7.91 -3.67 -1.05
C ALA A 180 7.01 -4.90 -0.90
N GLY A 181 5.68 -4.74 -0.97
CA GLY A 181 4.76 -5.88 -0.89
C GLY A 181 4.06 -6.03 0.45
N VAL A 182 4.69 -5.61 1.55
CA VAL A 182 4.07 -5.68 2.88
C VAL A 182 2.95 -4.63 2.96
N GLY A 183 1.74 -5.06 3.32
CA GLY A 183 0.62 -4.17 3.62
C GLY A 183 0.10 -4.37 5.03
N ASN A 184 -1.16 -4.00 5.22
CA ASN A 184 -1.71 -3.83 6.55
C ASN A 184 -1.89 -5.15 7.28
N TRP A 185 -2.40 -6.18 6.60
CA TRP A 185 -2.65 -7.47 7.26
C TRP A 185 -1.35 -8.25 7.43
N ILE A 186 -0.47 -8.24 6.42
CA ILE A 186 0.84 -8.91 6.50
C ILE A 186 1.70 -8.27 7.59
N ALA A 187 1.72 -6.94 7.71
CA ALA A 187 2.47 -6.27 8.77
C ALA A 187 1.98 -6.66 10.17
N ASP A 188 0.66 -6.79 10.38
CA ASP A 188 0.10 -7.24 11.66
C ASP A 188 0.56 -8.67 11.97
N GLU A 189 0.51 -9.58 10.98
CA GLU A 189 0.90 -10.98 11.11
C GLU A 189 2.40 -11.14 11.41
N ILE A 190 3.26 -10.41 10.68
CA ILE A 190 4.71 -10.38 10.92
C ILE A 190 4.99 -9.94 12.36
N LEU A 191 4.37 -8.87 12.83
CA LEU A 191 4.59 -8.32 14.16
C LEU A 191 4.04 -9.22 15.26
N TYR A 192 2.91 -9.90 15.00
CA TYR A 192 2.33 -10.89 15.88
C TYR A 192 3.28 -12.06 16.12
N HIS A 193 3.75 -12.70 15.05
CA HIS A 193 4.69 -13.81 15.15
C HIS A 193 6.07 -13.38 15.69
N SER A 194 6.46 -12.13 15.46
CA SER A 194 7.70 -11.56 16.03
C SER A 194 7.57 -11.15 17.50
N ARG A 195 6.36 -11.14 18.05
CA ARG A 195 6.05 -10.65 19.41
C ARG A 195 6.43 -9.19 19.64
N ILE A 196 6.40 -8.37 18.59
CA ILE A 196 6.74 -6.95 18.64
C ILE A 196 5.45 -6.12 18.62
N HIS A 197 5.32 -5.17 19.54
CA HIS A 197 4.18 -4.24 19.53
C HIS A 197 4.23 -3.33 18.30
N PRO A 198 3.10 -3.11 17.58
CA PRO A 198 3.11 -2.32 16.34
C PRO A 198 3.61 -0.88 16.53
N ALA A 199 3.35 -0.29 17.70
CA ALA A 199 3.83 1.04 18.08
C ALA A 199 5.28 1.09 18.61
N GLN A 200 6.00 -0.04 18.69
CA GLN A 200 7.40 -0.04 19.13
C GLN A 200 8.25 0.76 18.13
N TYR A 201 9.07 1.68 18.61
CA TYR A 201 9.94 2.46 17.72
C TYR A 201 11.01 1.56 17.07
N SER A 202 11.16 1.63 15.75
CA SER A 202 12.05 0.78 14.96
C SER A 202 13.50 0.83 15.44
N ASN A 203 14.04 2.03 15.72
CA ASN A 203 15.39 2.21 16.24
C ASN A 203 15.61 1.77 17.70
N SER A 204 14.60 1.24 18.37
CA SER A 204 14.72 0.66 19.71
C SER A 204 14.75 -0.88 19.70
N LEU A 205 14.60 -1.50 18.53
CA LEU A 205 14.72 -2.95 18.38
C LEU A 205 16.18 -3.37 18.52
N THR A 206 16.40 -4.47 19.25
CA THR A 206 17.72 -5.10 19.37
C THR A 206 18.03 -5.91 18.10
N LYS A 207 19.31 -6.22 17.85
CA LYS A 207 19.71 -7.07 16.72
C LYS A 207 19.01 -8.43 16.73
N GLN A 208 18.79 -9.02 17.91
CA GLN A 208 18.05 -10.28 18.04
C GLN A 208 16.57 -10.13 17.62
N GLU A 209 15.93 -9.02 17.96
CA GLU A 209 14.56 -8.74 17.54
C GLU A 209 14.47 -8.44 16.05
N CYS A 210 15.47 -7.76 15.47
CA CYS A 210 15.58 -7.61 14.03
C CYS A 210 15.72 -8.97 13.34
N GLU A 211 16.48 -9.91 13.90
CA GLU A 211 16.63 -11.25 13.32
C GLU A 211 15.31 -12.02 13.33
N VAL A 212 14.60 -12.03 14.47
CA VAL A 212 13.27 -12.65 14.55
C VAL A 212 12.30 -11.96 13.58
N LEU A 213 12.29 -10.62 13.53
CA LEU A 213 11.42 -9.87 12.61
C LEU A 213 11.70 -10.22 11.15
N ARG A 214 12.98 -10.33 10.76
CA ARG A 214 13.42 -10.70 9.42
C ARG A 214 12.97 -12.11 9.05
N GLN A 215 13.18 -13.08 9.95
CA GLN A 215 12.74 -14.47 9.76
C GLN A 215 11.22 -14.59 9.62
N GLN A 216 10.46 -13.91 10.50
CA GLN A 216 8.99 -13.94 10.43
C GLN A 216 8.46 -13.19 9.21
N MET A 217 9.12 -12.13 8.75
CA MET A 217 8.78 -11.45 7.51
C MET A 217 8.85 -12.40 6.31
N GLU A 218 9.96 -13.12 6.16
CA GLU A 218 10.10 -14.11 5.10
C GLU A 218 9.04 -15.21 5.22
N LYS A 219 8.92 -15.80 6.41
CA LYS A 219 8.01 -16.92 6.67
C LYS A 219 6.56 -16.56 6.39
N VAL A 220 6.07 -15.43 6.92
CA VAL A 220 4.68 -14.98 6.75
C VAL A 220 4.41 -14.67 5.28
N CYS A 221 5.31 -13.94 4.60
CA CYS A 221 5.10 -13.62 3.18
C CYS A 221 5.07 -14.89 2.32
N ARG A 222 5.94 -15.87 2.63
CA ARG A 222 6.01 -17.14 1.90
C ARG A 222 4.75 -17.97 2.08
N LEU A 223 4.29 -18.15 3.33
CA LEU A 223 3.06 -18.87 3.64
C LEU A 223 1.83 -18.19 3.03
N ALA A 224 1.77 -16.86 3.06
CA ALA A 224 0.70 -16.10 2.42
C ALA A 224 0.64 -16.33 0.89
N VAL A 225 1.81 -16.42 0.23
CA VAL A 225 1.91 -16.73 -1.19
C VAL A 225 1.57 -18.20 -1.48
N GLU A 226 1.97 -19.13 -0.63
CA GLU A 226 1.67 -20.56 -0.75
C GLU A 226 0.18 -20.85 -0.57
N ALA A 227 -0.54 -20.01 0.17
CA ALA A 227 -2.00 -20.05 0.29
C ALA A 227 -2.74 -19.55 -0.97
N GLU A 228 -2.04 -19.09 -2.02
CA GLU A 228 -2.63 -18.73 -3.32
C GLU A 228 -3.81 -17.75 -3.23
N ALA A 229 -3.73 -16.77 -2.32
CA ALA A 229 -4.81 -15.82 -2.04
C ALA A 229 -6.13 -16.44 -1.51
N ASP A 230 -6.10 -17.71 -1.11
CA ASP A 230 -7.18 -18.39 -0.41
C ASP A 230 -6.96 -18.30 1.10
N GLU A 231 -7.79 -17.48 1.76
CA GLU A 231 -7.75 -17.29 3.22
C GLU A 231 -7.97 -18.60 3.99
N SER A 232 -8.65 -19.60 3.41
CA SER A 232 -8.93 -20.89 4.06
C SER A 232 -7.69 -21.79 4.17
N LEU A 233 -6.66 -21.53 3.36
CA LEU A 233 -5.38 -22.25 3.39
C LEU A 233 -4.39 -21.65 4.38
N LEU A 234 -4.70 -20.50 4.99
CA LEU A 234 -3.87 -19.89 6.02
C LEU A 234 -4.02 -20.65 7.35
N PRO A 235 -2.98 -20.70 8.20
CA PRO A 235 -3.08 -21.36 9.50
C PRO A 235 -4.19 -20.75 10.37
N GLU A 236 -4.92 -21.61 11.08
CA GLU A 236 -6.12 -21.22 11.81
C GLU A 236 -5.88 -20.16 12.90
N ASP A 237 -4.67 -20.08 13.45
CA ASP A 237 -4.31 -19.16 14.52
C ASP A 237 -3.76 -17.81 14.03
N TRP A 238 -3.80 -17.55 12.72
CA TRP A 238 -3.38 -16.28 12.14
C TRP A 238 -4.37 -15.15 12.43
N LEU A 239 -3.84 -13.92 12.54
CA LEU A 239 -4.65 -12.73 12.77
C LEU A 239 -5.62 -12.45 11.63
N MET A 240 -5.27 -12.82 10.40
CA MET A 240 -6.05 -12.55 9.18
C MET A 240 -7.54 -12.82 9.36
N THR A 241 -7.91 -13.97 9.89
CA THR A 241 -9.32 -14.39 10.03
C THR A 241 -10.09 -13.60 11.11
N TYR A 242 -9.38 -13.05 12.10
CA TYR A 242 -9.97 -12.49 13.33
C TYR A 242 -9.83 -10.96 13.44
N ARG A 243 -8.99 -10.33 12.61
CA ARG A 243 -8.69 -8.89 12.68
C ARG A 243 -9.78 -7.97 12.12
N TRP A 244 -10.68 -8.50 11.30
CA TRP A 244 -11.67 -7.69 10.60
C TRP A 244 -12.72 -7.08 11.53
N ASN A 245 -13.27 -5.92 11.15
CA ASN A 245 -14.29 -5.20 11.92
C ASN A 245 -13.93 -4.97 13.40
N LYS A 246 -12.64 -4.77 13.71
CA LYS A 246 -12.11 -4.65 15.07
C LYS A 246 -12.50 -5.86 15.95
N GLY A 247 -12.41 -7.06 15.40
CA GLY A 247 -12.71 -8.30 16.11
C GLY A 247 -14.19 -8.61 16.25
N LYS A 248 -15.10 -7.80 15.70
CA LYS A 248 -16.55 -8.07 15.74
C LYS A 248 -17.01 -9.20 14.81
N GLY A 249 -16.08 -9.91 14.18
CA GLY A 249 -16.34 -11.05 13.30
C GLY A 249 -16.17 -12.40 14.01
N LYS A 250 -15.62 -13.38 13.28
CA LYS A 250 -15.30 -14.71 13.79
C LYS A 250 -14.46 -14.60 15.08
N GLY A 251 -14.82 -15.37 16.12
CA GLY A 251 -14.08 -15.44 17.38
C GLY A 251 -14.15 -14.22 18.30
N ALA A 252 -14.96 -13.18 18.01
CA ALA A 252 -15.16 -12.01 18.88
C ALA A 252 -13.85 -11.35 19.37
N GLY A 253 -12.80 -11.34 18.53
CA GLY A 253 -11.50 -10.81 18.88
C GLY A 253 -10.66 -11.73 19.78
N VAL A 254 -10.94 -13.04 19.79
CA VAL A 254 -10.13 -14.06 20.46
C VAL A 254 -9.70 -15.09 19.43
N LEU A 255 -8.39 -15.38 19.38
CA LEU A 255 -7.82 -16.40 18.51
C LEU A 255 -8.08 -17.81 19.05
N PRO A 256 -7.99 -18.87 18.21
CA PRO A 256 -8.12 -20.27 18.65
C PRO A 256 -7.16 -20.67 19.77
N ASN A 257 -5.96 -20.07 19.79
CA ASN A 257 -4.95 -20.25 20.84
C ASN A 257 -5.24 -19.46 22.14
N GLY A 258 -6.41 -18.82 22.24
CA GLY A 258 -6.89 -18.12 23.44
C GLY A 258 -6.39 -16.67 23.59
N HIS A 259 -5.53 -16.18 22.70
CA HIS A 259 -5.06 -14.80 22.77
C HIS A 259 -6.15 -13.81 22.35
N LYS A 260 -6.41 -12.82 23.22
CA LYS A 260 -7.33 -11.72 22.94
C LYS A 260 -6.65 -10.66 22.10
N LEU A 261 -7.36 -10.14 21.10
CA LEU A 261 -6.91 -9.09 20.20
C LEU A 261 -7.29 -7.72 20.74
N ALA A 262 -6.38 -6.77 20.57
CA ALA A 262 -6.63 -5.35 20.71
C ALA A 262 -6.41 -4.65 19.37
N PHE A 263 -6.99 -3.45 19.26
CA PHE A 263 -6.97 -2.67 18.02
C PHE A 263 -6.55 -1.23 18.29
N GLU A 264 -5.50 -0.79 17.61
CA GLU A 264 -4.96 0.57 17.73
C GLU A 264 -4.65 1.15 16.35
N THR A 265 -4.61 2.49 16.25
CA THR A 265 -4.17 3.15 15.02
C THR A 265 -2.68 3.46 15.11
N VAL A 266 -1.87 2.83 14.27
CA VAL A 266 -0.41 3.04 14.21
C VAL A 266 -0.03 3.34 12.77
N GLY A 267 0.71 4.44 12.55
CA GLY A 267 1.07 4.87 11.20
C GLY A 267 -0.14 5.17 10.31
N GLY A 268 -1.23 5.69 10.90
CA GLY A 268 -2.47 6.01 10.19
C GLY A 268 -3.31 4.79 9.74
N ARG A 269 -2.94 3.58 10.18
CA ARG A 269 -3.67 2.34 9.85
C ARG A 269 -4.07 1.59 11.12
N THR A 270 -5.25 0.98 11.09
CA THR A 270 -5.69 0.07 12.16
C THR A 270 -4.79 -1.15 12.22
N SER A 271 -4.36 -1.50 13.43
CA SER A 271 -3.48 -2.63 13.75
C SER A 271 -4.21 -3.57 14.68
N ALA A 272 -4.24 -4.85 14.32
CA ALA A 272 -4.64 -5.92 15.21
C ALA A 272 -3.39 -6.53 15.84
N PHE A 273 -3.41 -6.75 17.15
CA PHE A 273 -2.28 -7.33 17.88
C PHE A 273 -2.79 -8.04 19.14
N ALA A 274 -1.99 -8.92 19.73
CA ALA A 274 -2.31 -9.61 20.98
C ALA A 274 -1.53 -9.00 22.16
N PRO A 275 -2.16 -8.22 23.07
CA PRO A 275 -1.45 -7.54 24.17
C PRO A 275 -0.70 -8.47 25.12
N SER A 276 -1.15 -9.73 25.24
CA SER A 276 -0.47 -10.75 26.05
C SER A 276 0.91 -11.11 25.50
N LEU A 277 1.10 -11.04 24.18
CA LEU A 277 2.34 -11.41 23.49
C LEU A 277 3.17 -10.19 23.08
N GLN A 278 2.52 -9.15 22.59
CA GLN A 278 3.15 -7.97 21.99
C GLN A 278 3.10 -6.83 23.00
N LYS A 279 4.12 -6.70 23.84
CA LYS A 279 4.19 -5.65 24.88
C LYS A 279 4.93 -4.42 24.36
N LEU A 280 4.31 -3.24 24.44
CA LEU A 280 5.00 -1.99 24.16
C LEU A 280 6.00 -1.72 25.28
N ARG A 281 7.29 -1.62 24.93
CA ARG A 281 8.33 -1.34 25.91
C ARG A 281 8.61 0.14 25.95
N GLY A 282 8.83 0.66 27.15
CA GLY A 282 9.39 1.99 27.33
C GLY A 282 10.72 2.06 26.57
N SER A 283 10.74 2.83 25.50
CA SER A 283 11.93 2.98 24.68
C SER A 283 13.08 3.51 25.56
N ARG A 284 14.27 2.88 25.51
CA ARG A 284 15.49 3.47 26.09
C ARG A 284 15.69 4.90 25.57
N ILE A 285 15.21 5.18 24.36
CA ILE A 285 15.19 6.49 23.70
C ILE A 285 14.04 7.35 24.23
N ALA A 286 12.86 6.82 24.57
CA ALA A 286 11.82 7.60 25.26
C ALA A 286 12.31 8.09 26.63
N LYS A 287 13.01 7.25 27.41
CA LYS A 287 13.67 7.70 28.66
C LYS A 287 14.79 8.72 28.41
N LYS A 288 15.53 8.62 27.31
CA LYS A 288 16.62 9.55 26.94
C LYS A 288 16.11 10.88 26.37
N ILE A 289 15.04 10.87 25.59
CA ILE A 289 14.34 12.05 25.05
C ILE A 289 13.60 12.79 26.17
N VAL A 290 12.92 12.06 27.06
CA VAL A 290 12.30 12.66 28.26
C VAL A 290 13.37 13.31 29.13
N ARG A 291 14.51 12.63 29.36
CA ARG A 291 15.66 13.21 30.08
C ARG A 291 16.28 14.42 29.37
N LYS A 292 16.37 14.42 28.04
CA LYS A 292 16.92 15.55 27.28
C LYS A 292 15.99 16.78 27.35
N ARG A 293 14.68 16.58 27.21
CA ARG A 293 13.68 17.65 27.37
C ARG A 293 13.59 18.20 28.80
N SER A 294 13.83 17.37 29.81
CA SER A 294 13.86 17.83 31.21
C SER A 294 15.20 18.48 31.59
N ALA A 295 16.29 18.21 30.87
CA ALA A 295 17.54 18.96 30.99
C ALA A 295 17.44 20.33 30.31
N GLU A 296 16.87 20.40 29.11
CA GLU A 296 16.65 21.66 28.37
C GLU A 296 15.61 22.58 29.04
N ALA A 297 14.64 22.02 29.79
CA ALA A 297 13.67 22.80 30.57
C ALA A 297 14.24 23.33 31.91
N ASN A 298 15.37 22.80 32.38
CA ASN A 298 16.02 23.27 33.61
C ASN A 298 17.13 24.31 33.35
N GLU A 299 17.41 24.63 32.08
CA GLU A 299 18.36 25.68 31.68
C GLU A 299 17.68 27.03 31.35
N ASP A 300 16.35 27.10 31.36
CA ASP A 300 15.59 28.31 30.98
C ASP A 300 14.87 29.02 32.15
N ASP A 301 15.02 28.54 33.39
CA ASP A 301 14.53 29.25 34.59
C ASP A 301 15.67 30.05 35.25
N GLY A 302 16.16 31.03 34.50
CA GLY A 302 17.07 32.07 34.98
C GLY A 302 16.45 33.45 34.79
N ALA A 303 15.99 34.04 35.90
CA ALA A 303 15.50 35.41 36.10
C ALA A 303 14.04 35.70 35.71
N ASP A 304 13.17 35.91 36.70
CA ASP A 304 13.01 37.25 37.27
C ASP A 304 12.25 37.24 38.61
N ASN A 305 12.75 38.04 39.54
CA ASN A 305 12.22 38.28 40.88
C ASN A 305 11.19 39.41 40.82
N ILE A 306 9.92 39.16 41.17
CA ILE A 306 9.05 40.20 41.76
C ILE A 306 8.21 39.59 42.89
N LYS A 307 8.47 40.09 44.11
CA LYS A 307 7.69 39.90 45.34
C LYS A 307 6.52 40.88 45.39
N THR A 308 5.37 40.42 45.89
CA THR A 308 4.43 41.11 46.82
C THR A 308 3.31 40.12 47.20
N GLU A 309 3.33 39.56 48.41
CA GLU A 309 2.45 39.87 49.58
C GLU A 309 0.96 39.52 49.36
N MET A 310 0.46 38.41 49.94
CA MET A 310 -0.14 38.21 51.29
C MET A 310 -1.57 38.75 51.45
N ASP A 311 -2.56 37.84 51.38
CA ASP A 311 -3.65 37.58 52.34
C ASP A 311 -4.45 36.38 51.80
N GLY A 312 -5.07 35.45 52.51
CA GLY A 312 -5.52 35.38 53.89
C GLY A 312 -6.80 34.52 53.87
N SER A 313 -6.82 33.46 54.68
CA SER A 313 -8.02 32.73 55.17
C SER A 313 -8.73 31.64 54.31
N ALA A 314 -8.50 30.41 54.76
CA ALA A 314 -9.48 29.49 55.35
C ALA A 314 -10.70 28.97 54.55
N ASN A 315 -10.63 27.66 54.28
CA ASN A 315 -11.53 26.63 54.83
C ASN A 315 -13.00 26.56 54.33
N ARG A 316 -13.34 25.51 53.56
CA ARG A 316 -14.27 24.43 53.98
C ARG A 316 -14.57 23.41 52.88
N LYS A 317 -14.45 22.14 53.26
CA LYS A 317 -15.10 20.96 52.66
C LYS A 317 -16.62 21.10 52.65
N ARG A 318 -17.28 20.63 51.59
CA ARG A 318 -18.34 19.58 51.60
C ARG A 318 -19.09 19.52 50.26
N THR A 319 -18.92 18.40 49.54
CA THR A 319 -19.92 17.34 49.21
C THR A 319 -21.03 17.66 48.21
N ARG A 320 -21.08 16.79 47.19
CA ARG A 320 -22.24 16.03 46.67
C ARG A 320 -23.51 16.80 46.26
N GLN A 321 -23.83 16.71 44.98
CA GLN A 321 -24.96 15.93 44.39
C GLN A 321 -25.35 16.60 43.06
N THR A 322 -25.12 15.93 41.94
CA THR A 322 -26.17 15.32 41.10
C THR A 322 -27.40 16.18 40.87
N ARG A 323 -27.55 16.64 39.62
CA ARG A 323 -28.72 16.46 38.73
C ARG A 323 -28.82 17.67 37.79
N SER A 324 -28.83 17.41 36.50
CA SER A 324 -29.86 17.86 35.55
C SER A 324 -29.34 17.58 34.13
N ASN A 325 -30.05 16.75 33.37
CA ASN A 325 -31.16 17.15 32.51
C ASN A 325 -30.78 18.22 31.49
N SER A 326 -30.64 17.74 30.26
CA SER A 326 -31.16 18.31 29.02
C SER A 326 -31.73 19.73 29.11
N SER A 327 -31.14 20.63 28.34
CA SER A 327 -31.92 21.54 27.50
C SER A 327 -31.09 21.93 26.29
N LYS A 328 -31.76 21.85 25.14
CA LYS A 328 -31.34 22.41 23.87
C LYS A 328 -31.13 23.91 24.04
N VAL A 329 -30.08 24.44 23.43
CA VAL A 329 -30.06 25.83 22.98
C VAL A 329 -29.59 25.79 21.52
N ASP A 330 -30.53 26.08 20.63
CA ASP A 330 -30.25 26.49 19.26
C ASP A 330 -29.60 27.88 19.30
N VAL A 331 -28.43 28.01 18.67
CA VAL A 331 -27.95 29.31 18.16
C VAL A 331 -27.41 29.05 16.76
N ALA A 332 -28.09 29.66 15.79
CA ALA A 332 -27.68 29.76 14.40
C ALA A 332 -26.60 30.85 14.22
N ILE A 333 -26.07 30.90 12.98
CA ILE A 333 -25.19 31.94 12.39
C ILE A 333 -23.69 31.65 12.66
N ASP A 334 -22.77 31.57 11.69
CA ASP A 334 -22.74 32.11 10.34
C ASP A 334 -21.88 31.27 9.38
N THR A 335 -22.34 31.17 8.14
CA THR A 335 -21.62 30.58 6.99
C THR A 335 -20.74 31.62 6.32
N VAL A 336 -19.41 31.50 6.45
CA VAL A 336 -18.47 32.28 5.61
C VAL A 336 -17.99 31.44 4.43
N SER A 337 -18.60 31.77 3.29
CA SER A 337 -18.24 31.33 1.94
C SER A 337 -16.86 31.89 1.53
N LYS A 338 -15.88 31.02 1.26
CA LYS A 338 -14.61 31.42 0.63
C LYS A 338 -14.72 31.30 -0.88
N LYS A 339 -14.91 32.46 -1.53
CA LYS A 339 -14.80 32.67 -2.98
C LYS A 339 -13.43 32.22 -3.49
N ALA A 340 -13.46 31.37 -4.52
CA ALA A 340 -12.33 31.07 -5.39
C ALA A 340 -11.91 32.32 -6.17
N ARG A 341 -10.61 32.62 -6.19
CA ARG A 341 -10.02 33.66 -7.04
C ARG A 341 -9.49 32.98 -8.29
N SER A 342 -10.12 33.26 -9.43
CA SER A 342 -9.67 32.89 -10.75
C SER A 342 -8.43 33.70 -11.13
N VAL A 343 -7.34 33.01 -11.47
CA VAL A 343 -6.18 33.62 -12.11
C VAL A 343 -6.33 33.38 -13.61
N LYS A 344 -6.54 34.46 -14.37
CA LYS A 344 -6.43 34.47 -15.83
C LYS A 344 -4.94 34.35 -16.18
N VAL A 345 -4.58 33.29 -16.89
CA VAL A 345 -3.29 33.17 -17.57
C VAL A 345 -3.54 33.59 -19.02
N GLU A 346 -3.04 34.76 -19.40
CA GLU A 346 -2.99 35.19 -20.80
C GLU A 346 -1.91 34.40 -21.53
N PHE A 347 -2.31 33.72 -22.60
CA PHE A 347 -1.41 33.12 -23.58
C PHE A 347 -0.84 34.21 -24.49
N VAL A 348 0.47 34.43 -24.46
CA VAL A 348 1.17 35.18 -25.50
C VAL A 348 1.53 34.23 -26.63
N GLU A 349 0.86 34.43 -27.76
CA GLU A 349 1.08 33.74 -29.03
C GLU A 349 2.39 34.22 -29.66
N THR A 350 3.46 33.43 -29.59
CA THR A 350 4.68 33.71 -30.36
C THR A 350 4.54 33.15 -31.77
N LYS A 351 4.34 34.05 -32.74
CA LYS A 351 4.34 33.77 -34.18
C LYS A 351 5.62 33.03 -34.63
N PRO A 352 5.54 32.04 -35.54
CA PRO A 352 6.72 31.40 -36.10
C PRO A 352 7.45 32.34 -37.07
N ARG A 353 8.76 32.47 -36.87
CA ARG A 353 9.67 33.21 -37.73
C ARG A 353 9.91 32.38 -39.01
N ARG A 354 9.49 32.93 -40.16
CA ARG A 354 9.86 32.44 -41.50
C ARG A 354 11.38 32.44 -41.64
N THR A 355 11.97 31.28 -41.94
CA THR A 355 13.28 31.20 -42.60
C THR A 355 13.11 30.50 -43.93
N SER A 356 13.42 31.24 -44.99
CA SER A 356 13.43 30.84 -46.38
C SER A 356 14.75 30.16 -46.77
N SER A 357 14.68 29.40 -47.87
CA SER A 357 15.78 28.86 -48.69
C SER A 357 16.48 27.62 -48.10
N ARG A 358 16.86 26.59 -48.87
CA ARG A 358 17.11 26.50 -50.31
C ARG A 358 17.05 25.02 -50.72
N THR A 359 16.25 24.72 -51.74
CA THR A 359 16.23 23.45 -52.45
C THR A 359 17.48 23.33 -53.32
N THR A 360 18.32 22.33 -53.11
CA THR A 360 19.30 21.88 -54.12
C THR A 360 18.88 20.52 -54.64
N ARG A 361 18.32 20.56 -55.85
CA ARG A 361 18.08 19.44 -56.74
C ARG A 361 19.43 19.07 -57.37
N SER A 362 19.95 17.88 -57.09
CA SER A 362 21.07 17.30 -57.85
C SER A 362 20.51 16.27 -58.83
N THR A 363 20.70 16.56 -60.11
CA THR A 363 20.49 15.66 -61.24
C THR A 363 21.77 14.88 -61.53
N ARG A 364 21.60 13.59 -61.84
CA ARG A 364 22.39 12.74 -62.77
C ARG A 364 23.91 12.97 -62.87
N LYS A 365 24.66 11.92 -62.55
CA LYS A 365 25.37 11.10 -63.55
C LYS A 365 25.35 9.65 -63.12
#